data_AF-A0A3S0ZDT1-F1
#
_entry.id   AF-A0A3S0ZDT1-F1
#
_cell.length_a   1.000
_cell.length_b   1.000
_cell.length_c   1.000
_cell.angle_alpha   90.00
_cell.angle_beta   90.00
_cell.angle_gamma   90.00
#
_symmetry.space_group_name_H-M   'P 1'
#
loop_
_entity.id
_entity.type
_entity.pdbx_description
1 polymer ?
#
loop_
_entity_poly.entity_id
_entity_poly.type
_entity_poly.pdbx_seq_one_letter_code
_entity_poly.pdbx_strand_id
1 'polypeptide(L)'
;MSAPEEEAGQEDLKTVKGILALKDNEELKFGLLIGLIELQQVSNKDVVDTVLYLLVAGDFDIESNFVIQDPQNVVHMLKLLEACTHTLQAEIWSVFTAMLKKSRRNLHACTEVGLITHALGLLASADDVTSDILIEMLGVLASYSITVMELKSMFRLMKAKGEVWQRHSTKLIFVLRHMPQRQGPDEFFSFPGKKGSHIALPPIKTWPYQNGWSFSCWFRLDPVTGVNVEREKPYLYCFRTSKGIGYSAHFVGQSLVITSMKVKGKGFQHCVKYDFQPRQ
;
A
#
# COMPACT_ATOMS: atom_id res chain seq x y z
N MET A 1 -41.70 13.94 -35.45
CA MET A 1 -41.71 13.16 -34.19
C MET A 1 -40.26 12.85 -33.87
N SER A 2 -39.62 13.75 -33.15
CA SER A 2 -38.23 13.63 -32.72
C SER A 2 -38.27 13.08 -31.30
N ALA A 3 -37.60 11.95 -31.06
CA ALA A 3 -37.45 11.40 -29.73
C ALA A 3 -36.59 12.36 -28.87
N PRO A 4 -36.86 12.51 -27.56
CA PRO A 4 -35.99 13.29 -26.70
C PRO A 4 -34.72 12.48 -26.42
N GLU A 5 -33.58 13.12 -26.60
CA GLU A 5 -32.28 12.64 -26.11
C GLU A 5 -32.37 12.51 -24.58
N GLU A 6 -32.04 11.33 -24.06
CA GLU A 6 -31.90 11.10 -22.62
C GLU A 6 -30.74 11.97 -22.09
N GLU A 7 -31.08 12.99 -21.31
CA GLU A 7 -30.13 13.68 -20.44
C GLU A 7 -29.52 12.67 -19.47
N ALA A 8 -28.25 12.31 -19.70
CA ALA A 8 -27.46 11.59 -18.73
C ALA A 8 -27.44 12.38 -17.41
N GLY A 9 -27.98 11.79 -16.34
CA GLY A 9 -28.16 12.45 -15.05
C GLY A 9 -26.88 13.12 -14.56
N GLN A 10 -26.96 14.42 -14.26
CA GLN A 10 -25.97 15.11 -13.44
C GLN A 10 -25.99 14.47 -12.05
N GLU A 11 -25.02 13.61 -11.76
CA GLU A 11 -24.78 13.09 -10.41
C GLU A 11 -24.51 14.28 -9.47
N ASP A 12 -25.22 14.35 -8.34
CA ASP A 12 -25.09 15.45 -7.39
C ASP A 12 -23.74 15.38 -6.64
N LEU A 13 -22.75 16.07 -7.20
CA LEU A 13 -21.38 16.19 -6.68
C LEU A 13 -21.30 16.88 -5.30
N LYS A 14 -22.42 17.36 -4.77
CA LYS A 14 -22.50 17.92 -3.41
C LYS A 14 -22.62 16.87 -2.32
N THR A 15 -22.65 15.58 -2.70
CA THR A 15 -22.76 14.47 -1.75
C THR A 15 -21.57 13.53 -1.86
N VAL A 16 -21.21 12.89 -0.74
CA VAL A 16 -20.17 11.85 -0.71
C VAL A 16 -20.44 10.75 -1.74
N LYS A 17 -21.71 10.35 -1.89
CA LYS A 17 -22.12 9.35 -2.88
C LYS A 17 -21.84 9.80 -4.31
N GLY A 18 -22.13 11.06 -4.64
CA GLY A 18 -21.80 11.64 -5.95
C GLY A 18 -20.30 11.69 -6.21
N ILE A 19 -19.50 12.04 -5.19
CA ILE A 19 -18.03 12.03 -5.29
C ILE A 19 -17.51 10.61 -5.60
N LEU A 20 -18.01 9.60 -4.89
CA LEU A 20 -17.57 8.21 -5.08
C LEU A 20 -18.02 7.63 -6.44
N ALA A 21 -19.17 8.07 -6.96
CA ALA A 21 -19.72 7.65 -8.25
C ALA A 21 -18.91 8.16 -9.46
N LEU A 22 -18.18 9.27 -9.32
CA LEU A 22 -17.28 9.76 -10.34
C LEU A 22 -16.31 8.66 -10.80
N LYS A 23 -16.20 8.49 -12.12
CA LYS A 23 -15.21 7.58 -12.71
C LYS A 23 -13.84 8.25 -12.74
N ASP A 24 -12.82 7.50 -12.34
CA ASP A 24 -11.41 7.74 -12.61
C ASP A 24 -10.98 9.23 -12.50
N ASN A 25 -10.70 9.71 -11.27
CA ASN A 25 -9.95 10.95 -10.98
C ASN A 25 -9.89 11.14 -9.45
N GLU A 26 -8.97 10.44 -8.80
CA GLU A 26 -8.84 10.44 -7.34
C GLU A 26 -8.49 11.84 -6.82
N GLU A 27 -7.65 12.59 -7.53
CA GLU A 27 -7.31 13.98 -7.18
C GLU A 27 -8.56 14.86 -7.10
N LEU A 28 -9.45 14.77 -8.10
CA LEU A 28 -10.71 15.49 -8.09
C LEU A 28 -11.62 15.04 -6.93
N LYS A 29 -11.69 13.74 -6.66
CA LYS A 29 -12.50 13.22 -5.54
C LYS A 29 -12.04 13.76 -4.19
N PHE A 30 -10.73 13.78 -3.95
CA PHE A 30 -10.15 14.41 -2.76
C PHE A 30 -10.42 15.92 -2.73
N GLY A 31 -10.27 16.62 -3.87
CA GLY A 31 -10.56 18.06 -3.97
C GLY A 31 -12.02 18.41 -3.67
N LEU A 32 -12.97 17.63 -4.17
CA LEU A 32 -14.40 17.81 -3.86
C LEU A 32 -14.69 17.54 -2.39
N LEU A 33 -14.08 16.51 -1.80
CA LEU A 33 -14.23 16.22 -0.38
C LEU A 33 -13.69 17.34 0.51
N ILE A 34 -12.55 17.94 0.14
CA ILE A 34 -12.03 19.16 0.80
C ILE A 34 -13.07 20.27 0.76
N GLY A 35 -13.68 20.54 -0.40
CA GLY A 35 -14.74 21.55 -0.53
C GLY A 35 -15.94 21.27 0.39
N LEU A 36 -16.36 20.01 0.53
CA LEU A 36 -17.44 19.66 1.45
C LEU A 36 -17.06 19.86 2.93
N ILE A 37 -15.81 19.60 3.29
CA ILE A 37 -15.28 19.83 4.65
C ILE A 37 -15.30 21.32 4.99
N GLU A 38 -14.76 22.15 4.09
CA GLU A 38 -14.71 23.60 4.27
C GLU A 38 -16.10 24.24 4.38
N LEU A 39 -17.07 23.71 3.62
CA LEU A 39 -18.47 24.13 3.68
C LEU A 39 -19.26 23.51 4.84
N GLN A 40 -18.64 22.65 5.65
CA GLN A 40 -19.28 21.90 6.76
C GLN A 40 -20.50 21.08 6.31
N GLN A 41 -20.46 20.54 5.08
CA GLN A 41 -21.54 19.76 4.47
C GLN A 41 -21.37 18.24 4.62
N VAL A 42 -20.34 17.82 5.34
CA VAL A 42 -19.99 16.41 5.54
C VAL A 42 -19.66 16.15 7.01
N SER A 43 -20.07 15.00 7.53
CA SER A 43 -19.75 14.61 8.91
C SER A 43 -18.33 14.08 9.01
N ASN A 44 -17.69 14.20 10.20
CA ASN A 44 -16.35 13.64 10.43
C ASN A 44 -16.28 12.14 10.09
N LYS A 45 -17.32 11.38 10.45
CA LYS A 45 -17.40 9.95 10.14
C LYS A 45 -17.38 9.70 8.63
N ASP A 46 -18.20 10.44 7.88
CA ASP A 46 -18.24 10.29 6.43
C ASP A 46 -16.90 10.68 5.78
N VAL A 47 -16.19 11.67 6.33
CA VAL A 47 -14.84 12.02 5.85
C VAL A 47 -13.87 10.87 6.06
N VAL A 48 -13.82 10.27 7.27
CA VAL A 48 -12.96 9.12 7.57
C VAL A 48 -13.28 7.97 6.63
N ASP A 49 -14.55 7.58 6.52
CA ASP A 49 -15.00 6.48 5.68
C ASP A 49 -14.65 6.73 4.20
N THR A 50 -14.83 7.97 3.71
CA THR A 50 -14.52 8.33 2.32
C THR A 50 -13.03 8.35 2.04
N VAL A 51 -12.20 8.91 2.94
CA VAL A 51 -10.74 8.93 2.79
C VAL A 51 -10.21 7.49 2.71
N LEU A 52 -10.66 6.63 3.62
CA LEU A 52 -10.25 5.22 3.62
C LEU A 52 -10.72 4.51 2.35
N TYR A 53 -11.95 4.78 1.91
CA TYR A 53 -12.48 4.24 0.65
C TYR A 53 -11.61 4.62 -0.55
N LEU A 54 -11.21 5.89 -0.65
CA LEU A 54 -10.36 6.39 -1.74
C LEU A 54 -8.95 5.79 -1.69
N LEU A 55 -8.39 5.55 -0.50
CA LEU A 55 -7.07 4.92 -0.36
C LEU A 55 -7.05 3.47 -0.88
N VAL A 56 -8.11 2.70 -0.59
CA VAL A 56 -8.18 1.25 -0.90
C VAL A 56 -9.00 0.92 -2.15
N ALA A 57 -9.59 1.93 -2.79
CA ALA A 57 -10.51 1.83 -3.92
C ALA A 57 -11.70 0.90 -3.68
N GLY A 58 -12.39 1.09 -2.55
CA GLY A 58 -13.56 0.29 -2.16
C GLY A 58 -13.86 0.42 -0.67
N ASP A 59 -14.85 -0.32 -0.18
CA ASP A 59 -15.20 -0.28 1.25
C ASP A 59 -14.01 -0.72 2.10
N PHE A 60 -13.57 0.16 2.99
CA PHE A 60 -12.45 -0.13 3.87
C PHE A 60 -12.85 -1.16 4.91
N ASP A 61 -12.02 -2.17 5.06
CA ASP A 61 -12.14 -3.16 6.11
C ASP A 61 -10.74 -3.62 6.51
N ILE A 62 -10.42 -3.48 7.79
CA ILE A 62 -9.07 -3.75 8.29
C ILE A 62 -8.67 -5.21 8.11
N GLU A 63 -9.62 -6.14 7.97
CA GLU A 63 -9.36 -7.57 7.78
C GLU A 63 -9.31 -7.99 6.31
N SER A 64 -10.04 -7.29 5.44
CA SER A 64 -10.29 -7.74 4.08
C SER A 64 -9.90 -6.76 2.98
N ASN A 65 -10.03 -5.45 3.20
CA ASN A 65 -9.73 -4.42 2.21
C ASN A 65 -9.06 -3.18 2.83
N PHE A 66 -7.75 -3.29 3.04
CA PHE A 66 -6.92 -2.25 3.68
C PHE A 66 -5.68 -1.90 2.86
N VAL A 67 -5.55 -2.42 1.64
CA VAL A 67 -4.33 -2.25 0.82
C VAL A 67 -4.46 -0.99 -0.01
N ILE A 68 -3.49 -0.08 0.12
CA ILE A 68 -3.45 1.16 -0.67
C ILE A 68 -3.27 0.79 -2.14
N GLN A 69 -4.18 1.26 -2.99
CA GLN A 69 -4.17 0.91 -4.42
C GLN A 69 -3.27 1.82 -5.24
N ASP A 70 -3.26 3.12 -4.93
CA ASP A 70 -2.40 4.13 -5.52
C ASP A 70 -1.66 4.89 -4.41
N PRO A 71 -0.32 4.84 -4.35
CA PRO A 71 0.47 5.63 -3.41
C PRO A 71 0.15 7.13 -3.45
N GLN A 72 -0.21 7.71 -4.61
CA GLN A 72 -0.53 9.14 -4.72
C GLN A 72 -1.75 9.54 -3.89
N ASN A 73 -2.68 8.62 -3.61
CA ASN A 73 -3.83 8.91 -2.74
C ASN A 73 -3.42 9.24 -1.31
N VAL A 74 -2.24 8.81 -0.85
CA VAL A 74 -1.67 9.25 0.42
C VAL A 74 -1.32 10.73 0.38
N VAL A 75 -0.76 11.23 -0.73
CA VAL A 75 -0.43 12.65 -0.91
C VAL A 75 -1.71 13.50 -0.96
N HIS A 76 -2.75 13.01 -1.63
CA HIS A 76 -4.05 13.68 -1.63
C HIS A 76 -4.71 13.69 -0.24
N MET A 77 -4.61 12.59 0.52
CA MET A 77 -5.04 12.54 1.92
C MET A 77 -4.28 13.58 2.77
N LEU A 78 -2.97 13.73 2.59
CA LEU A 78 -2.18 14.74 3.31
C LEU A 78 -2.70 16.16 3.09
N LYS A 79 -3.01 16.52 1.83
CA LYS A 79 -3.62 17.82 1.49
C LYS A 79 -4.99 17.98 2.15
N LEU A 80 -5.80 16.91 2.17
CA LEU A 80 -7.12 16.94 2.79
C LEU A 80 -7.04 17.18 4.30
N LEU A 81 -6.05 16.61 4.98
CA LEU A 81 -5.86 16.78 6.42
C LEU A 81 -5.63 18.25 6.81
N GLU A 82 -5.09 19.08 5.92
CA GLU A 82 -4.93 20.53 6.15
C GLU A 82 -6.28 21.25 6.32
N ALA A 83 -7.36 20.73 5.72
CA ALA A 83 -8.72 21.26 5.87
C ALA A 83 -9.47 20.67 7.08
N CYS A 84 -8.91 19.65 7.74
CA CYS A 84 -9.57 18.95 8.85
C CYS A 84 -9.28 19.60 10.22
N THR A 85 -10.24 19.47 11.13
CA THR A 85 -10.03 19.77 12.57
C THR A 85 -9.00 18.83 13.18
N HIS A 86 -8.31 19.26 14.25
CA HIS A 86 -7.32 18.43 14.96
C HIS A 86 -7.87 17.07 15.40
N THR A 87 -9.13 17.02 15.85
CA THR A 87 -9.80 15.77 16.23
C THR A 87 -9.96 14.81 15.05
N LEU A 88 -10.40 15.32 13.89
CA LEU A 88 -10.56 14.53 12.68
C LEU A 88 -9.20 14.08 12.11
N GLN A 89 -8.18 14.94 12.15
CA GLN A 89 -6.82 14.55 11.77
C GLN A 89 -6.32 13.38 12.62
N ALA A 90 -6.48 13.45 13.94
CA ALA A 90 -6.07 12.38 14.86
C ALA A 90 -6.79 11.05 14.58
N GLU A 91 -8.09 11.10 14.26
CA GLU A 91 -8.88 9.91 13.91
C GLU A 91 -8.36 9.25 12.61
N ILE A 92 -8.19 10.04 11.55
CA ILE A 92 -7.66 9.55 10.27
C ILE A 92 -6.24 8.98 10.47
N TRP A 93 -5.37 9.69 11.17
CA TRP A 93 -4.00 9.23 11.44
C TRP A 93 -3.95 7.94 12.25
N SER A 94 -4.85 7.77 13.22
CA SER A 94 -4.92 6.57 14.05
C SER A 94 -5.27 5.34 13.22
N VAL A 95 -6.34 5.43 12.41
CA VAL A 95 -6.78 4.34 11.52
C VAL A 95 -5.72 4.05 10.46
N PHE A 96 -5.15 5.09 9.85
CA PHE A 96 -4.08 4.97 8.87
C PHE A 96 -2.84 4.27 9.48
N THR A 97 -2.44 4.62 10.69
CA THR A 97 -1.32 3.97 11.40
C THR A 97 -1.60 2.49 11.68
N ALA A 98 -2.82 2.14 12.08
CA ALA A 98 -3.22 0.74 12.24
C ALA A 98 -3.16 -0.04 10.92
N MET A 99 -3.62 0.58 9.83
CA MET A 99 -3.54 0.03 8.48
C MET A 99 -2.09 -0.20 8.02
N LEU A 100 -1.16 0.71 8.35
CA LEU A 100 0.26 0.58 8.04
C LEU A 100 0.94 -0.58 8.78
N LYS A 101 0.64 -0.74 10.07
CA LYS A 101 1.18 -1.85 10.88
C LYS A 101 0.83 -3.23 10.32
N LYS A 102 -0.32 -3.35 9.65
CA LYS A 102 -0.82 -4.62 9.12
C LYS A 102 -0.24 -4.98 7.74
N SER A 103 0.27 -4.01 6.99
CA SER A 103 0.57 -4.18 5.56
C SER A 103 1.94 -3.64 5.15
N ARG A 104 2.87 -4.55 4.83
CA ARG A 104 4.15 -4.15 4.21
C ARG A 104 3.97 -3.49 2.84
N ARG A 105 2.93 -3.87 2.10
CA ARG A 105 2.56 -3.22 0.83
C ARG A 105 2.21 -1.75 1.06
N ASN A 106 1.50 -1.44 2.15
CA ASN A 106 1.17 -0.05 2.47
C ASN A 106 2.40 0.73 2.95
N LEU A 107 3.27 0.10 3.75
CA LEU A 107 4.56 0.70 4.15
C LEU A 107 5.43 1.01 2.93
N HIS A 108 5.44 0.12 1.95
CA HIS A 108 6.11 0.34 0.67
C HIS A 108 5.52 1.53 -0.09
N ALA A 109 4.19 1.55 -0.30
CA ALA A 109 3.50 2.66 -0.95
C ALA A 109 3.81 4.02 -0.28
N CYS A 110 3.84 4.05 1.06
CA CYS A 110 4.21 5.24 1.81
C CYS A 110 5.68 5.66 1.62
N THR A 111 6.57 4.69 1.39
CA THR A 111 7.98 4.96 1.08
C THR A 111 8.12 5.58 -0.31
N GLU A 112 7.35 5.12 -1.30
CA GLU A 112 7.36 5.65 -2.67
C GLU A 112 6.99 7.14 -2.73
N VAL A 113 6.08 7.58 -1.84
CA VAL A 113 5.67 8.99 -1.74
C VAL A 113 6.45 9.77 -0.66
N GLY A 114 7.48 9.18 -0.05
CA GLY A 114 8.31 9.87 0.94
C GLY A 114 7.55 10.30 2.19
N LEU A 115 6.58 9.51 2.66
CA LEU A 115 5.69 9.88 3.77
C LEU A 115 6.44 10.29 5.04
N ILE A 116 7.61 9.70 5.34
CA ILE A 116 8.43 10.12 6.49
C ILE A 116 8.79 11.61 6.38
N THR A 117 9.19 12.07 5.20
CA THR A 117 9.54 13.48 4.99
C THR A 117 8.34 14.40 5.24
N HIS A 118 7.16 14.01 4.73
CA HIS A 118 5.93 14.76 4.95
C HIS A 118 5.52 14.78 6.43
N ALA A 119 5.55 13.62 7.11
CA ALA A 119 5.18 13.50 8.52
C ALA A 119 6.13 14.29 9.45
N LEU A 120 7.43 14.31 9.15
CA LEU A 120 8.39 15.16 9.88
C LEU A 120 8.08 16.65 9.70
N GLY A 121 7.60 17.07 8.53
CA GLY A 121 7.14 18.45 8.29
C GLY A 121 5.91 18.80 9.12
N LEU A 122 4.91 17.91 9.15
CA LEU A 122 3.67 18.09 9.91
C LEU A 122 3.89 18.14 11.43
N LEU A 123 4.88 17.41 11.94
CA LEU A 123 5.19 17.34 13.37
C LEU A 123 5.50 18.72 13.98
N ALA A 124 6.00 19.68 13.18
CA ALA A 124 6.33 21.02 13.66
C ALA A 124 5.09 21.84 14.08
N SER A 125 3.93 21.59 13.46
CA SER A 125 2.68 22.33 13.69
C SER A 125 1.59 21.49 14.36
N ALA A 126 1.84 20.20 14.59
CA ALA A 126 0.88 19.30 15.23
C ALA A 126 0.62 19.66 16.70
N ASP A 127 -0.62 19.46 17.14
CA ASP A 127 -0.97 19.44 18.56
C ASP A 127 -0.43 18.17 19.24
N ASP A 128 -0.48 18.11 20.57
CA ASP A 128 0.18 17.03 21.31
C ASP A 128 -0.38 15.64 20.97
N VAL A 129 -1.70 15.51 20.80
CA VAL A 129 -2.34 14.23 20.45
C VAL A 129 -1.92 13.77 19.06
N THR A 130 -2.07 14.63 18.05
CA THR A 130 -1.63 14.32 16.68
C THR A 130 -0.13 14.03 16.62
N SER A 131 0.68 14.74 17.41
CA SER A 131 2.13 14.50 17.48
C SER A 131 2.47 13.10 17.98
N ASP A 132 1.74 12.56 18.97
CA ASP A 132 1.97 11.21 19.47
C ASP A 132 1.64 10.15 18.43
N ILE A 133 0.54 10.33 17.71
CA ILE A 133 0.13 9.41 16.63
C ILE A 133 1.14 9.47 15.47
N LEU A 134 1.58 10.66 15.05
CA LEU A 134 2.60 10.82 14.02
C LEU A 134 3.93 10.18 14.43
N ILE A 135 4.34 10.30 15.70
CA ILE A 135 5.57 9.67 16.22
C ILE A 135 5.45 8.14 16.18
N GLU A 136 4.31 7.59 16.56
CA GLU A 136 4.05 6.16 16.48
C GLU A 136 4.13 5.68 15.02
N MET A 137 3.47 6.38 14.10
CA MET A 137 3.53 6.09 12.67
C MET A 137 4.96 6.18 12.11
N LEU A 138 5.72 7.21 12.48
CA LEU A 138 7.12 7.36 12.11
C LEU A 138 7.97 6.17 12.59
N GLY A 139 7.71 5.67 13.80
CA GLY A 139 8.31 4.44 14.31
C GLY A 139 8.05 3.23 13.42
N VAL A 140 6.79 3.05 13.01
CA VAL A 140 6.36 1.97 12.10
C VAL A 140 7.06 2.10 10.74
N LEU A 141 7.03 3.27 10.11
CA LEU A 141 7.64 3.53 8.81
C LEU A 141 9.16 3.33 8.85
N ALA A 142 9.83 3.91 9.84
CA ALA A 142 11.28 3.85 9.97
C ALA A 142 11.80 2.45 10.32
N SER A 143 10.98 1.61 10.97
CA SER A 143 11.30 0.18 11.17
C SER A 143 11.24 -0.64 9.88
N TYR A 144 10.51 -0.15 8.87
CA TYR A 144 10.41 -0.78 7.55
C TYR A 144 11.53 -0.30 6.61
N SER A 145 11.62 1.01 6.41
CA SER A 145 12.63 1.64 5.55
C SER A 145 12.83 3.09 5.95
N ILE A 146 14.08 3.55 5.91
CA ILE A 146 14.43 4.96 6.07
C ILE A 146 15.64 5.30 5.21
N THR A 147 15.55 6.40 4.48
CA THR A 147 16.65 6.90 3.67
C THR A 147 17.62 7.76 4.49
N VAL A 148 18.83 7.96 3.97
CA VAL A 148 19.81 8.87 4.57
C VAL A 148 19.27 10.30 4.65
N MET A 149 18.45 10.73 3.67
CA MET A 149 17.86 12.06 3.66
C MET A 149 16.82 12.24 4.76
N GLU A 150 15.92 11.29 4.93
CA GLU A 150 14.89 11.28 5.99
C GLU A 150 15.53 11.23 7.38
N LEU A 151 16.53 10.37 7.56
CA LEU A 151 17.28 10.27 8.83
C LEU A 151 17.95 11.61 9.18
N LYS A 152 18.61 12.24 8.20
CA LYS A 152 19.21 13.58 8.38
C LYS A 152 18.15 14.65 8.67
N SER A 153 16.96 14.56 8.07
CA SER A 153 15.85 15.49 8.35
C SER A 153 15.35 15.33 9.78
N MET A 154 15.24 14.10 10.28
CA MET A 154 14.87 13.82 11.66
C MET A 154 15.90 14.38 12.66
N PHE A 155 17.20 14.15 12.41
CA PHE A 155 18.26 14.75 13.25
C PHE A 155 18.25 16.28 13.21
N ARG A 156 17.92 16.88 12.06
CA ARG A 156 17.78 18.34 11.94
C ARG A 156 16.67 18.89 12.84
N LEU A 157 15.55 18.18 12.97
CA LEU A 157 14.46 18.57 13.87
C LEU A 157 14.85 18.44 15.35
N MET A 158 15.73 17.51 15.70
CA MET A 158 16.21 17.34 17.07
C MET A 158 17.36 18.30 17.45
N LYS A 159 17.94 19.00 16.48
CA LYS A 159 19.11 19.85 16.73
C LYS A 159 18.77 20.96 17.74
N ALA A 160 19.47 20.96 18.86
CA ALA A 160 19.32 21.99 19.88
C ALA A 160 19.61 23.39 19.32
N LYS A 161 18.80 24.38 19.74
CA LYS A 161 19.00 25.80 19.45
C LYS A 161 19.12 26.53 20.79
N GLY A 162 20.25 27.22 20.99
CA GLY A 162 20.52 27.89 22.27
C GLY A 162 20.49 26.94 23.46
N GLU A 163 21.14 25.77 23.34
CA GLU A 163 21.22 24.71 24.36
C GLU A 163 19.88 24.02 24.72
N VAL A 164 18.78 24.41 24.08
CA VAL A 164 17.46 23.81 24.28
C VAL A 164 17.11 22.89 23.12
N TRP A 165 16.74 21.65 23.45
CA TRP A 165 16.22 20.68 22.48
C TRP A 165 14.87 21.14 21.93
N GLN A 166 14.64 20.89 20.64
CA GLN A 166 13.37 21.29 20.01
C GLN A 166 12.20 20.45 20.53
N ARG A 167 10.98 20.98 20.36
CA ARG A 167 9.73 20.27 20.67
C ARG A 167 9.73 18.89 19.99
N HIS A 168 9.30 17.86 20.72
CA HIS A 168 9.27 16.45 20.29
C HIS A 168 10.62 15.74 20.12
N SER A 169 11.77 16.36 20.48
CA SER A 169 13.07 15.69 20.33
C SER A 169 13.16 14.34 21.06
N THR A 170 12.66 14.27 22.29
CA THR A 170 12.59 13.03 23.08
C THR A 170 11.72 11.97 22.40
N LYS A 171 10.61 12.38 21.79
CA LYS A 171 9.72 11.51 21.01
C LYS A 171 10.40 10.98 19.73
N LEU A 172 11.17 11.83 19.04
CA LEU A 172 11.95 11.42 17.85
C LEU A 172 13.11 10.48 18.20
N ILE A 173 13.71 10.61 19.38
CA ILE A 173 14.69 9.62 19.88
C ILE A 173 14.02 8.26 20.07
N PHE A 174 12.74 8.22 20.46
CA PHE A 174 12.00 6.96 20.56
C PHE A 174 11.82 6.29 19.18
N VAL A 175 11.60 7.06 18.11
CA VAL A 175 11.56 6.55 16.73
C VAL A 175 12.87 5.86 16.33
N LEU A 176 14.03 6.41 16.73
CA LEU A 176 15.34 5.79 16.47
C LEU A 176 15.45 4.37 17.07
N ARG A 177 14.77 4.11 18.20
CA ARG A 177 14.77 2.79 18.84
C ARG A 177 14.03 1.72 18.03
N HIS A 178 13.10 2.13 17.15
CA HIS A 178 12.35 1.21 16.29
C HIS A 178 13.10 0.83 15.01
N MET A 179 13.99 1.68 14.52
CA MET A 179 14.78 1.42 13.30
C MET A 179 15.55 0.07 13.30
N PRO A 180 16.26 -0.32 14.38
CA PRO A 180 16.98 -1.61 14.40
C PRO A 180 16.04 -2.82 14.55
N GLN A 181 14.75 -2.62 14.82
CA GLN A 181 13.77 -3.71 14.98
C GLN A 181 13.19 -4.17 13.62
N ARG A 182 13.91 -3.90 12.54
CA ARG A 182 13.50 -4.26 11.18
C ARG A 182 13.32 -5.77 11.05
N GLN A 183 12.17 -6.17 10.52
CA GLN A 183 11.84 -7.58 10.33
C GLN A 183 11.94 -8.00 8.85
N GLY A 184 12.68 -9.06 8.56
CA GLY A 184 12.79 -9.64 7.23
C GLY A 184 14.12 -9.29 6.54
N PRO A 185 14.22 -9.52 5.22
CA PRO A 185 15.48 -9.36 4.51
C PRO A 185 15.91 -7.89 4.37
N ASP A 186 17.23 -7.67 4.27
CA ASP A 186 17.84 -6.36 4.02
C ASP A 186 17.51 -5.84 2.62
N GLU A 187 17.52 -6.75 1.63
CA GLU A 187 17.17 -6.47 0.24
C GLU A 187 16.20 -7.51 -0.29
N PHE A 188 15.20 -7.07 -1.06
CA PHE A 188 14.20 -7.94 -1.66
C PHE A 188 13.57 -7.27 -2.88
N PHE A 189 13.03 -8.08 -3.78
CA PHE A 189 12.14 -7.61 -4.84
C PHE A 189 10.70 -7.59 -4.30
N SER A 190 10.04 -6.43 -4.41
CA SER A 190 8.63 -6.26 -4.05
C SER A 190 7.77 -6.32 -5.31
N PHE A 191 6.77 -7.20 -5.31
CA PHE A 191 5.81 -7.31 -6.41
C PHE A 191 4.42 -6.96 -5.87
N PRO A 192 3.72 -5.94 -6.41
CA PRO A 192 2.42 -5.51 -5.89
C PRO A 192 1.28 -6.50 -6.20
N GLY A 193 1.54 -7.59 -6.91
CA GLY A 193 0.54 -8.59 -7.31
C GLY A 193 -0.26 -8.20 -8.56
N LYS A 194 -0.11 -6.96 -9.06
CA LYS A 194 -0.78 -6.47 -10.27
C LYS A 194 -0.22 -7.15 -11.53
N LYS A 195 -1.01 -7.17 -12.61
CA LYS A 195 -0.59 -7.67 -13.93
C LYS A 195 0.74 -7.01 -14.36
N GLY A 196 1.72 -7.82 -14.72
CA GLY A 196 3.06 -7.34 -15.08
C GLY A 196 4.08 -7.34 -13.94
N SER A 197 3.68 -7.63 -12.70
CA SER A 197 4.58 -7.70 -11.54
C SER A 197 5.38 -9.01 -11.51
N HIS A 198 6.49 -9.09 -12.24
CA HIS A 198 7.36 -10.27 -12.28
C HIS A 198 8.77 -9.90 -12.75
N ILE A 199 9.73 -10.75 -12.44
CA ILE A 199 11.04 -10.75 -13.12
C ILE A 199 10.90 -11.60 -14.38
N ALA A 200 11.03 -10.95 -15.53
CA ALA A 200 11.04 -11.62 -16.82
C ALA A 200 12.48 -11.81 -17.31
N LEU A 201 12.84 -13.05 -17.65
CA LEU A 201 14.04 -13.31 -18.42
C LEU A 201 13.69 -13.27 -19.92
N PRO A 202 14.55 -12.68 -20.77
CA PRO A 202 14.39 -12.79 -22.21
C PRO A 202 14.29 -14.26 -22.64
N PRO A 203 13.58 -14.59 -23.73
CA PRO A 203 13.50 -15.97 -24.21
C PRO A 203 14.89 -16.57 -24.46
N ILE A 204 15.20 -17.64 -23.76
CA ILE A 204 16.50 -18.33 -23.88
C ILE A 204 16.34 -19.50 -24.84
N LYS A 205 16.96 -19.41 -26.02
CA LYS A 205 16.91 -20.45 -27.05
C LYS A 205 17.76 -21.67 -26.66
N THR A 206 18.94 -21.40 -26.09
CA THR A 206 19.90 -22.40 -25.61
C THR A 206 20.65 -21.81 -24.42
N TRP A 207 20.81 -22.57 -23.34
CA TRP A 207 21.62 -22.15 -22.21
C TRP A 207 23.10 -22.10 -22.62
N PRO A 208 23.82 -21.01 -22.33
CA PRO A 208 25.23 -20.92 -22.65
C PRO A 208 26.03 -21.86 -21.74
N TYR A 209 26.81 -22.76 -22.34
CA TYR A 209 27.86 -23.60 -21.74
C TYR A 209 27.45 -24.71 -20.74
N GLN A 210 26.29 -24.67 -20.08
CA GLN A 210 25.87 -25.72 -19.12
C GLN A 210 24.46 -26.26 -19.35
N ASN A 211 24.24 -27.51 -18.93
CA ASN A 211 22.96 -28.25 -19.03
C ASN A 211 21.92 -27.79 -17.98
N GLY A 212 21.69 -26.47 -17.89
CA GLY A 212 20.69 -25.87 -17.01
C GLY A 212 21.29 -24.91 -15.98
N TRP A 213 20.42 -24.41 -15.11
CA TRP A 213 20.75 -23.52 -14.00
C TRP A 213 19.96 -23.97 -12.77
N SER A 214 20.44 -23.59 -11.61
CA SER A 214 19.71 -23.72 -10.35
C SER A 214 19.70 -22.37 -9.66
N PHE A 215 18.61 -22.09 -8.98
CA PHE A 215 18.37 -20.85 -8.28
C PHE A 215 17.69 -21.19 -6.96
N SER A 216 18.05 -20.46 -5.93
CA SER A 216 17.47 -20.62 -4.60
C SER A 216 17.17 -19.23 -4.06
N CYS A 217 15.94 -19.02 -3.61
CA CYS A 217 15.54 -17.80 -2.94
C CYS A 217 14.57 -18.12 -1.81
N TRP A 218 14.48 -17.18 -0.89
CA TRP A 218 13.32 -17.06 -0.02
C TRP A 218 12.23 -16.29 -0.77
N PHE A 219 10.98 -16.68 -0.55
CA PHE A 219 9.83 -15.91 -1.01
C PHE A 219 8.92 -15.65 0.18
N ARG A 220 8.19 -14.54 0.11
CA ARG A 220 7.15 -14.17 1.05
C ARG A 220 5.91 -13.86 0.23
N LEU A 221 4.83 -14.55 0.53
CA LEU A 221 3.52 -14.20 0.04
C LEU A 221 2.81 -13.46 1.17
N ASP A 222 2.51 -12.17 0.97
CA ASP A 222 1.62 -11.48 1.89
C ASP A 222 0.20 -12.04 1.70
N PRO A 223 -0.56 -12.27 2.78
CA PRO A 223 -1.95 -12.69 2.66
C PRO A 223 -2.68 -11.63 1.85
N VAL A 224 -3.08 -12.00 0.64
CA VAL A 224 -3.91 -11.13 -0.17
C VAL A 224 -5.32 -11.38 0.33
N THR A 225 -5.86 -10.37 0.99
CA THR A 225 -7.20 -10.42 1.53
C THR A 225 -8.17 -10.14 0.39
N GLY A 226 -9.13 -11.05 0.15
CA GLY A 226 -10.20 -10.86 -0.84
C GLY A 226 -10.29 -11.93 -1.94
N VAL A 227 -11.39 -11.86 -2.69
CA VAL A 227 -11.80 -12.80 -3.76
C VAL A 227 -10.81 -12.82 -4.94
N ASN A 228 -9.95 -11.81 -5.07
CA ASN A 228 -9.06 -11.65 -6.22
C ASN A 228 -7.86 -12.63 -6.23
N VAL A 229 -7.49 -13.25 -5.10
CA VAL A 229 -6.34 -14.19 -5.05
C VAL A 229 -6.54 -15.42 -5.92
N GLU A 230 -7.74 -15.98 -5.87
CA GLU A 230 -8.11 -17.13 -6.71
C GLU A 230 -8.07 -16.76 -8.20
N ARG A 231 -8.37 -15.50 -8.52
CA ARG A 231 -8.36 -14.97 -9.88
C ARG A 231 -6.94 -14.68 -10.39
N GLU A 232 -6.08 -14.13 -9.54
CA GLU A 232 -4.74 -13.65 -9.94
C GLU A 232 -3.66 -14.74 -9.92
N LYS A 233 -3.84 -15.83 -9.16
CA LYS A 233 -2.92 -17.00 -9.12
C LYS A 233 -1.46 -16.57 -8.94
N PRO A 234 -1.02 -16.20 -7.73
CA PRO A 234 0.35 -15.74 -7.50
C PRO A 234 1.36 -16.83 -7.88
N TYR A 235 2.06 -16.62 -8.99
CA TYR A 235 3.06 -17.54 -9.54
C TYR A 235 4.38 -17.39 -8.78
N LEU A 236 4.92 -18.51 -8.31
CA LEU A 236 6.30 -18.59 -7.83
C LEU A 236 7.27 -18.61 -9.01
N TYR A 237 6.93 -19.34 -10.08
CA TYR A 237 7.66 -19.32 -11.34
C TYR A 237 6.76 -19.72 -12.51
N CYS A 238 7.13 -19.28 -13.71
CA CYS A 238 6.49 -19.67 -14.96
C CYS A 238 7.55 -19.84 -16.06
N PHE A 239 7.96 -21.09 -16.30
CA PHE A 239 8.91 -21.45 -17.35
C PHE A 239 8.16 -22.11 -18.50
N ARG A 240 7.57 -21.27 -19.36
CA ARG A 240 6.78 -21.72 -20.50
C ARG A 240 7.30 -21.12 -21.80
N THR A 241 7.23 -21.92 -22.86
CA THR A 241 7.42 -21.45 -24.23
C THR A 241 6.27 -20.54 -24.66
N SER A 242 6.42 -19.83 -25.78
CA SER A 242 5.34 -19.04 -26.41
C SER A 242 4.10 -19.86 -26.76
N LYS A 243 4.23 -21.21 -26.86
CA LYS A 243 3.12 -22.14 -27.10
C LYS A 243 2.43 -22.61 -25.80
N GLY A 244 2.87 -22.14 -24.63
CA GLY A 244 2.31 -22.51 -23.32
C GLY A 244 2.78 -23.86 -22.78
N ILE A 245 3.77 -24.48 -23.43
CA ILE A 245 4.39 -25.75 -23.01
C ILE A 245 5.51 -25.46 -22.01
N GLY A 246 5.59 -26.22 -20.92
CA GLY A 246 6.60 -26.05 -19.88
C GLY A 246 6.06 -26.24 -18.46
N TYR A 247 6.73 -25.63 -17.49
CA TYR A 247 6.46 -25.80 -16.06
C TYR A 247 6.06 -24.48 -15.40
N SER A 248 5.21 -24.55 -14.39
CA SER A 248 4.87 -23.39 -13.56
C SER A 248 4.44 -23.83 -12.18
N ALA A 249 4.71 -23.02 -11.17
CA ALA A 249 4.15 -23.20 -9.84
C ALA A 249 3.45 -21.91 -9.40
N HIS A 250 2.27 -22.06 -8.80
CA HIS A 250 1.47 -20.95 -8.27
C HIS A 250 0.73 -21.39 -7.01
N PHE A 251 0.35 -20.43 -6.18
CA PHE A 251 -0.50 -20.73 -5.01
C PHE A 251 -1.98 -20.63 -5.36
N VAL A 252 -2.75 -21.53 -4.76
CA VAL A 252 -4.21 -21.49 -4.69
C VAL A 252 -4.58 -21.65 -3.22
N GLY A 253 -5.04 -20.57 -2.59
CA GLY A 253 -5.16 -20.52 -1.13
C GLY A 253 -3.81 -20.81 -0.46
N GLN A 254 -3.80 -21.78 0.45
CA GLN A 254 -2.61 -22.21 1.21
C GLN A 254 -1.81 -23.33 0.51
N SER A 255 -2.21 -23.73 -0.71
CA SER A 255 -1.60 -24.87 -1.41
C SER A 255 -0.73 -24.42 -2.59
N LEU A 256 0.44 -25.04 -2.74
CA LEU A 256 1.30 -24.86 -3.92
C LEU A 256 0.89 -25.85 -5.01
N VAL A 257 0.54 -25.33 -6.19
CA VAL A 257 0.16 -26.13 -7.36
C VAL A 257 1.25 -26.06 -8.42
N ILE A 258 1.85 -27.22 -8.71
CA ILE A 258 2.85 -27.40 -9.77
C ILE A 258 2.12 -27.91 -11.02
N THR A 259 2.31 -27.23 -12.14
CA THR A 259 1.73 -27.59 -13.44
C THR A 259 2.83 -27.91 -14.43
N SER A 260 2.73 -29.05 -15.10
CA SER A 260 3.58 -29.48 -16.20
C SER A 260 2.75 -29.64 -17.47
N MET A 261 2.93 -28.75 -18.43
CA MET A 261 2.26 -28.77 -19.73
C MET A 261 3.18 -29.46 -20.74
N LYS A 262 2.82 -30.67 -21.18
CA LYS A 262 3.59 -31.45 -22.18
C LYS A 262 3.24 -31.05 -23.62
N VAL A 263 1.95 -30.79 -23.86
CA VAL A 263 1.43 -30.24 -25.12
C VAL A 263 0.38 -29.17 -24.81
N LYS A 264 0.06 -28.32 -25.78
CA LYS A 264 -0.93 -27.24 -25.58
C LYS A 264 -2.26 -27.85 -25.11
N GLY A 265 -2.74 -27.39 -23.96
CA GLY A 265 -4.02 -27.82 -23.37
C GLY A 265 -4.03 -29.20 -22.68
N LYS A 266 -2.96 -30.01 -22.78
CA LYS A 266 -2.83 -31.26 -22.02
C LYS A 266 -1.59 -31.22 -21.13
N GLY A 267 -1.82 -31.19 -19.83
CA GLY A 267 -0.79 -31.17 -18.82
C GLY A 267 -1.22 -31.91 -17.57
N PHE A 268 -0.28 -32.02 -16.63
CA PHE A 268 -0.49 -32.58 -15.32
C PHE A 268 -0.42 -31.46 -14.28
N GLN A 269 -1.32 -31.50 -13.30
CA GLN A 269 -1.28 -30.62 -12.14
C GLN A 269 -1.08 -31.47 -10.89
N HIS A 270 -0.15 -31.05 -10.04
CA HIS A 270 0.11 -31.65 -8.75
C HIS A 270 -0.05 -30.59 -7.68
N CYS A 271 -0.97 -30.83 -6.76
CA CYS A 271 -1.04 -30.07 -5.52
C CYS A 271 -0.02 -30.66 -4.55
N VAL A 272 0.94 -29.85 -4.11
CA VAL A 272 1.93 -30.27 -3.11
C VAL A 272 1.18 -30.59 -1.83
N LYS A 273 1.43 -31.78 -1.25
CA LYS A 273 0.81 -32.24 0.01
C LYS A 273 1.44 -31.54 1.22
N TYR A 274 1.38 -30.22 1.23
CA TYR A 274 1.84 -29.38 2.33
C TYR A 274 0.92 -28.17 2.42
N ASP A 275 0.47 -27.90 3.63
CA ASP A 275 -0.43 -26.78 3.92
C ASP A 275 0.40 -25.61 4.46
N PHE A 276 0.57 -24.57 3.64
CA PHE A 276 1.41 -23.44 4.00
C PHE A 276 0.69 -22.55 5.00
N GLN A 277 1.19 -22.55 6.24
CA GLN A 277 0.65 -21.71 7.30
C GLN A 277 1.33 -20.33 7.33
N PRO A 278 0.59 -19.24 7.62
CA PRO A 278 1.18 -17.94 7.89
C PRO A 278 2.23 -18.05 9.00
N ARG A 279 3.32 -17.31 8.85
CA ARG A 279 4.34 -17.22 9.89
C ARG A 279 3.73 -16.51 11.12
N GLN A 280 3.72 -17.20 12.27
CA GLN A 280 3.35 -16.64 13.57
C GLN A 280 4.38 -15.62 14.05
#